data_AF-A0A957ECW9-F1
#
_entry.id   AF-A0A957ECW9-F1
#
_cell.length_a   1.000
_cell.length_b   1.000
_cell.length_c   1.000
_cell.angle_alpha   90.00
_cell.angle_beta   90.00
_cell.angle_gamma   90.00
#
_symmetry.space_group_name_H-M   'P 1'
#
loop_
_entity.id
_entity.type
_entity.pdbx_description
1 polymer ?
#
loop_
_entity_poly.entity_id
_entity_poly.type
_entity_poly.pdbx_seq_one_letter_code
_entity_poly.pdbx_strand_id
1 'polypeptide(L)' 'SQIPSGSDYNITVYDANKSVRGSGTQPGNQSEAVTLFLSAGRYYIMVERIFGQADSSNYRIIVEK' A
#
# COMPACT_ATOMS: atom_id res chain seq x y z
N SER A 1 5.50 -11.99 -5.92
CA SER A 1 5.43 -10.58 -5.51
C SER A 1 6.52 -9.80 -6.24
N GLN A 2 6.30 -8.50 -6.50
CA GLN A 2 7.32 -7.61 -7.07
C GLN A 2 8.20 -6.96 -6.00
N ILE A 3 7.94 -7.22 -4.71
CA ILE A 3 8.75 -6.68 -3.61
C ILE A 3 10.09 -7.42 -3.57
N PRO A 4 11.25 -6.72 -3.61
CA PRO A 4 12.59 -7.32 -3.58
C PRO A 4 12.92 -8.04 -2.28
N SER A 5 13.61 -9.19 -2.35
CA SER A 5 13.96 -10.00 -1.17
C SER A 5 14.62 -9.17 -0.06
N GLY A 6 14.18 -9.37 1.19
CA GLY A 6 14.71 -8.62 2.35
C GLY A 6 14.19 -7.18 2.45
N SER A 7 13.09 -6.87 1.76
CA SER A 7 12.40 -5.58 1.84
C SER A 7 10.96 -5.77 2.29
N ASP A 8 10.38 -4.70 2.83
CA ASP A 8 9.02 -4.67 3.35
C ASP A 8 8.39 -3.31 3.05
N TYR A 9 7.18 -3.34 2.51
CA TYR A 9 6.45 -2.16 2.07
C TYR A 9 5.01 -2.25 2.51
N ASN A 10 4.52 -1.18 3.13
CA ASN A 10 3.13 -1.08 3.54
C ASN A 10 2.34 -0.18 2.60
N ILE A 11 1.02 -0.37 2.59
CA ILE A 11 0.09 0.58 1.99
C ILE A 11 -0.88 1.10 3.02
N THR A 12 -1.20 2.39 2.96
CA THR A 12 -2.26 3.00 3.78
C THR A 12 -3.21 3.78 2.88
N VAL A 13 -4.51 3.54 3.05
CA VAL A 13 -5.57 4.26 2.34
C VAL A 13 -6.10 5.36 3.26
N TYR A 14 -6.15 6.59 2.74
CA TYR A 14 -6.69 7.76 3.42
C TYR A 14 -7.91 8.31 2.70
N ASP A 15 -8.85 8.89 3.45
CA ASP A 15 -9.91 9.72 2.87
C ASP A 15 -9.44 11.16 2.58
N ALA A 16 -10.34 11.98 2.07
CA ALA A 16 -10.07 13.38 1.72
C ALA A 16 -9.60 14.24 2.91
N ASN A 17 -9.95 13.86 4.14
CA ASN A 17 -9.55 14.55 5.37
C ASN A 17 -8.25 13.98 5.95
N LYS A 18 -7.56 13.09 5.21
CA LYS A 18 -6.35 12.37 5.65
C LYS A 18 -6.61 11.42 6.81
N SER A 19 -7.85 10.97 7.00
CA SER A 19 -8.17 9.93 7.98
C SER A 19 -7.89 8.56 7.38
N VAL A 20 -7.27 7.66 8.15
CA VAL A 20 -7.00 6.29 7.71
C VAL A 20 -8.31 5.52 7.52
N ARG A 21 -8.42 4.83 6.39
CA ARG A 21 -9.55 3.94 6.05
C ARG A 21 -9.16 2.47 6.11
N GLY A 22 -7.89 2.15 5.89
CA GLY A 22 -7.35 0.80 6.00
C GLY A 22 -5.88 0.75 5.60
N SER A 23 -5.21 -0.36 5.90
CA SER A 23 -3.79 -0.56 5.60
C SER A 23 -3.49 -2.02 5.28
N GLY A 24 -2.52 -2.24 4.39
CA GLY A 24 -1.86 -3.51 4.15
C GLY A 24 -0.50 -3.48 4.82
N THR A 25 -0.20 -4.50 5.61
CA THR A 25 1.02 -4.60 6.42
C THR A 25 1.58 -6.03 6.44
N GLN A 26 1.40 -6.77 5.34
CA GLN A 26 1.80 -8.17 5.28
C GLN A 26 3.33 -8.26 5.29
N PRO A 27 3.94 -9.02 6.20
CA PRO A 27 5.38 -8.91 6.42
C PRO A 27 6.21 -9.38 5.22
N GLY A 28 7.22 -8.58 4.93
CA GLY A 28 8.33 -8.89 4.04
C GLY A 28 7.93 -8.79 2.57
N ASN A 29 8.17 -9.86 1.83
CA ASN A 29 8.04 -9.85 0.38
C ASN A 29 6.62 -10.08 -0.14
N GLN A 30 5.62 -10.11 0.72
CA GLN A 30 4.26 -10.43 0.33
C GLN A 30 3.57 -9.20 -0.25
N SER A 31 2.69 -9.40 -1.23
CA SER A 31 1.94 -8.28 -1.79
C SER A 31 0.95 -7.73 -0.79
N GLU A 32 0.87 -6.41 -0.69
CA GLU A 32 -0.17 -5.76 0.11
C GLU A 32 -1.53 -5.78 -0.55
N ALA A 33 -2.57 -5.98 0.27
CA ALA A 33 -3.96 -5.99 -0.15
C ALA A 33 -4.86 -5.39 0.94
N VAL A 34 -5.82 -4.58 0.50
CA VAL A 34 -6.78 -3.90 1.39
C VAL A 34 -8.13 -3.88 0.69
N THR A 35 -9.15 -4.48 1.31
CA THR A 35 -10.54 -4.46 0.82
C THR A 35 -11.38 -3.56 1.71
N LEU A 36 -12.02 -2.55 1.14
CA LEU A 36 -12.79 -1.54 1.87
C LEU A 36 -14.15 -1.28 1.23
N PHE A 37 -15.16 -1.03 2.06
CA PHE A 37 -16.42 -0.44 1.64
C PHE A 37 -16.34 1.08 1.83
N LEU A 38 -16.36 1.81 0.72
CA LEU A 38 -16.16 3.25 0.70
C LEU A 38 -17.38 3.95 0.09
N SER A 39 -17.78 5.07 0.70
CA SER A 39 -18.73 5.99 0.07
C SER A 39 -18.08 6.69 -1.12
N ALA A 40 -18.89 7.30 -1.98
CA ALA A 40 -18.37 8.12 -3.07
C ALA A 40 -17.50 9.26 -2.50
N GLY A 41 -16.30 9.43 -3.05
CA GLY A 41 -15.35 10.42 -2.57
C GLY A 41 -13.96 10.25 -3.17
N ARG A 42 -13.04 11.14 -2.78
CA ARG A 42 -11.62 11.03 -3.13
C ARG A 42 -10.87 10.33 -2.01
N TYR A 43 -10.00 9.39 -2.41
CA TYR A 43 -9.12 8.65 -1.53
C TYR A 43 -7.68 8.75 -2.03
N TYR A 44 -6.73 8.55 -1.12
CA TYR A 44 -5.31 8.57 -1.40
C TYR A 44 -4.69 7.27 -0.91
N ILE A 45 -3.76 6.70 -1.69
CA ILE A 45 -2.96 5.55 -1.28
C ILE A 45 -1.54 6.04 -1.04
N MET A 46 -1.05 5.85 0.17
CA MET A 46 0.37 6.03 0.50
C MET A 46 1.04 4.66 0.45
N VAL A 47 2.15 4.59 -0.29
CA VAL A 47 3.06 3.44 -0.25
C VAL A 47 4.25 3.84 0.60
N GLU A 48 4.54 3.05 1.62
CA GLU A 48 5.61 3.30 2.58
C GLU A 48 6.62 2.17 2.54
N ARG A 49 7.92 2.50 2.44
CA ARG A 49 9.00 1.55 2.64
C ARG A 49 9.30 1.45 4.13
N ILE A 50 9.12 0.28 4.72
CA ILE A 50 9.43 0.04 6.14
C ILE A 50 10.93 -0.23 6.30
N PHE A 51 11.46 -1.18 5.51
CA PHE A 51 12.89 -1.46 5.40
C PHE A 51 13.23 -2.13 4.06
N GLY A 52 14.52 -2.35 3.81
CA GLY A 52 15.04 -2.96 2.59
C GLY A 52 15.83 -1.98 1.74
N GLN A 53 16.37 -2.48 0.63
CA GLN A 53 17.14 -1.65 -0.31
C GLN A 53 16.25 -0.50 -0.79
N ALA A 54 16.78 0.73 -0.72
CA ALA A 54 16.20 1.87 -1.39
C ALA A 54 16.52 1.72 -2.89
N ASP A 55 15.85 0.80 -3.57
CA ASP A 55 16.10 0.57 -4.97
C ASP A 55 15.15 1.39 -5.85
N SER A 56 15.58 1.57 -7.09
CA SER A 56 14.79 2.11 -8.20
C SER A 56 13.69 1.16 -8.65
N SER A 57 13.17 0.31 -7.76
CA SER A 57 12.26 -0.75 -8.15
C SER A 57 10.87 -0.20 -8.38
N ASN A 58 10.32 -0.58 -9.52
CA ASN A 58 9.00 -0.18 -9.92
C ASN A 58 7.98 -0.93 -9.09
N TYR A 59 6.93 -0.24 -8.65
CA TYR A 59 5.77 -0.87 -8.06
C TYR A 59 4.56 -0.75 -8.98
N ARG A 60 3.60 -1.65 -8.79
CA ARG A 60 2.31 -1.64 -9.47
C ARG A 60 1.21 -1.59 -8.44
N ILE A 61 0.36 -0.55 -8.52
CA ILE A 61 -0.88 -0.46 -7.75
C ILE A 61 -2.03 -0.87 -8.66
N ILE A 62 -2.87 -1.78 -8.19
CA ILE A 62 -4.11 -2.16 -8.86
C ILE A 62 -5.26 -1.72 -7.94
N VAL A 63 -6.22 -1.00 -8.51
CA VAL A 63 -7.44 -0.59 -7.81
C VAL A 63 -8.61 -1.22 -8.55
N GLU A 64 -9.37 -2.05 -7.85
CA GLU A 64 -10.53 -2.76 -8.38
C GLU A 64 -11.78 -2.35 -7.60
N LYS A 65 -12.93 -2.35 -8.27
CA LYS A 65 -14.25 -2.01 -7.73
C LYS A 65 -15.03 -3.28 -7.41
#